data_AF-A0A2K3KI52-F1
#
_entry.id   AF-A0A2K3KI52-F1
#
_cell.length_a   1.000
_cell.length_b   1.000
_cell.length_c   1.000
_cell.angle_alpha   90.00
_cell.angle_beta   90.00
_cell.angle_gamma   90.00
#
_symmetry.space_group_name_H-M   'P 1'
#
loop_
_entity.id
_entity.type
_entity.pdbx_description
1 polymer ?
#
loop_
_entity_poly.entity_id
_entity_poly.type
_entity_poly.pdbx_seq_one_letter_code
_entity_poly.pdbx_strand_id
1 'polypeptide(L)'
;PEPHEDEIQFILDAISDYLNVKVRRADVLSAWSGIRPLAVDPTAKNTESISRDHIVCEDYPGLVTITGGKWTTYRSMAEDAVNAAIKSG
;
A
#
# COMPACT_ATOMS: atom_id res chain seq x y z
N PRO A 1 13.70 -0.06 0.97
CA PRO A 1 13.66 -1.45 0.45
C PRO A 1 14.41 -1.47 -0.87
N GLU A 2 15.05 -2.59 -1.19
CA GLU A 2 15.73 -2.77 -2.47
C GLU A 2 15.05 -3.93 -3.22
N PRO A 3 14.97 -3.88 -4.56
CA PRO A 3 14.48 -5.01 -5.33
C PRO A 3 15.48 -6.17 -5.23
N HIS A 4 15.04 -7.32 -4.74
CA HIS A 4 15.91 -8.49 -4.69
C HIS A 4 15.86 -9.30 -6.00
N GLU A 5 16.96 -9.96 -6.34
CA GLU A 5 17.08 -10.71 -7.61
C GLU A 5 16.13 -11.93 -7.69
N ASP A 6 15.81 -12.54 -6.55
CA ASP A 6 14.82 -13.60 -6.46
C ASP A 6 13.39 -13.08 -6.75
N GLU A 7 13.04 -11.87 -6.30
CA GLU A 7 11.77 -11.23 -6.64
C GLU A 7 11.70 -10.86 -8.14
N ILE A 8 12.80 -10.37 -8.71
CA ILE A 8 12.89 -10.09 -10.15
C ILE A 8 12.72 -11.39 -10.93
N GLN A 9 13.43 -12.46 -10.55
CA GLN A 9 13.34 -13.75 -11.22
C GLN A 9 11.93 -14.35 -11.10
N PHE A 10 11.29 -14.23 -9.93
CA PHE A 10 9.91 -14.65 -9.74
C PHE A 10 8.95 -13.98 -10.72
N ILE A 11 9.07 -12.67 -10.95
CA ILE A 11 8.24 -11.95 -11.93
C ILE A 11 8.56 -12.41 -13.36
N LEU A 12 9.85 -12.59 -13.70
CA LEU A 12 10.28 -13.06 -15.03
C LEU A 12 9.76 -14.47 -15.34
N ASP A 13 9.79 -15.36 -14.36
CA ASP A 13 9.25 -16.71 -14.48
C ASP A 13 7.73 -16.67 -14.66
N ALA A 14 7.03 -15.86 -13.85
CA ALA A 14 5.59 -15.73 -13.93
C ALA A 14 5.10 -15.19 -15.29
N ILE A 15 5.81 -14.24 -15.91
CA ILE A 15 5.42 -13.71 -17.24
C ILE A 15 5.77 -14.67 -18.38
N SER A 16 6.71 -15.60 -18.17
CA SER A 16 7.18 -16.51 -19.22
C SER A 16 6.08 -17.46 -19.71
N ASP A 17 5.11 -17.77 -18.84
CA ASP A 17 3.94 -18.59 -19.17
C ASP A 17 2.92 -17.85 -20.06
N TYR A 18 2.98 -16.52 -20.11
CA TYR A 18 2.00 -15.68 -20.81
C TYR A 18 2.53 -15.06 -22.11
N LEU A 19 3.86 -15.04 -22.29
CA LEU A 19 4.50 -14.38 -23.42
C LEU A 19 5.16 -15.39 -24.35
N ASN A 20 4.98 -15.20 -25.66
CA ASN A 20 5.63 -16.01 -26.69
C ASN A 20 7.14 -15.67 -26.85
N VAL A 21 7.63 -14.68 -26.10
CA VAL A 21 9.02 -14.21 -26.11
C VAL A 21 9.62 -14.45 -24.74
N LYS A 22 10.80 -15.07 -24.70
CA LYS A 22 11.55 -15.29 -23.47
C LYS A 22 12.22 -13.99 -23.03
N VAL A 23 11.63 -13.30 -22.05
CA VAL A 23 12.22 -12.15 -21.38
C VAL A 23 13.31 -12.63 -20.42
N ARG A 24 14.51 -12.05 -20.51
CA ARG A 24 15.68 -12.44 -19.70
C ARG A 24 16.00 -11.33 -18.70
N ARG A 25 16.76 -11.68 -17.65
CA ARG A 25 17.27 -10.71 -16.69
C ARG A 25 18.04 -9.54 -17.32
N ALA A 26 18.77 -9.80 -18.42
CA ALA A 26 19.51 -8.79 -19.18
C ALA A 26 18.61 -7.78 -19.92
N ASP A 27 17.33 -8.10 -20.11
CA ASP A 27 16.36 -7.22 -20.77
C ASP A 27 15.69 -6.26 -19.76
N VAL A 28 15.97 -6.40 -18.46
CA VAL A 28 15.46 -5.52 -17.38
C VAL A 28 16.38 -4.30 -17.21
N LEU A 29 15.89 -3.12 -17.62
CA LEU A 29 16.64 -1.86 -17.53
C LEU A 29 16.70 -1.27 -16.12
N SER A 30 15.68 -1.54 -15.29
CA SER A 30 15.53 -0.94 -13.97
C SER A 30 14.52 -1.72 -13.13
N ALA A 31 14.69 -1.74 -11.81
CA ALA A 31 13.76 -2.31 -10.86
C ALA A 31 13.59 -1.39 -9.64
N TRP A 32 12.43 -1.42 -9.02
CA TRP A 32 12.10 -0.64 -7.82
C TRP A 32 11.32 -1.49 -6.82
N SER A 33 11.49 -1.20 -5.54
CA SER A 33 10.77 -1.84 -4.45
C SER A 33 10.16 -0.78 -3.54
N GLY A 34 9.03 -1.10 -2.93
CA GLY A 34 8.27 -0.20 -2.08
C GLY A 34 7.56 -0.94 -0.95
N ILE A 35 7.46 -0.30 0.20
CA ILE A 35 6.72 -0.83 1.36
C ILE A 35 5.32 -0.25 1.31
N ARG A 36 4.30 -1.10 1.42
CA ARG A 36 2.91 -0.64 1.57
C ARG A 36 2.69 -0.28 3.05
N PRO A 37 2.32 0.97 3.37
CA PRO A 37 1.91 1.33 4.72
C PRO A 37 0.50 0.76 4.94
N LEU A 38 0.42 -0.50 5.37
CA LEU A 38 -0.85 -1.18 5.59
C LEU A 38 -1.46 -0.69 6.91
N ALA A 39 -2.73 -0.30 6.88
CA ALA A 39 -3.46 0.05 8.09
C ALA A 39 -3.95 -1.22 8.77
N VAL A 40 -3.66 -1.34 10.06
CA VAL A 40 -4.30 -2.31 10.95
C VAL A 40 -5.26 -1.51 11.80
N ASP A 41 -6.53 -1.88 11.77
CA ASP A 41 -7.51 -1.32 12.69
C ASP A 41 -7.20 -1.83 14.11
N PRO A 42 -6.84 -0.97 15.07
CA PRO A 42 -6.52 -1.37 16.44
C PRO A 42 -7.73 -1.94 17.19
N THR A 43 -8.95 -1.80 16.66
CA THR A 43 -10.19 -2.35 17.23
C THR A 43 -10.66 -3.65 16.56
N ALA A 44 -10.03 -4.08 15.45
CA ALA A 44 -10.43 -5.28 14.74
C ALA A 44 -9.95 -6.56 15.45
N LYS A 45 -10.89 -7.49 15.71
CA LYS A 45 -10.61 -8.79 16.37
C LYS A 45 -9.89 -9.81 15.48
N ASN A 46 -9.83 -9.59 14.18
CA ASN A 46 -9.20 -10.49 13.19
C ASN A 46 -8.06 -9.77 12.47
N THR A 47 -6.85 -10.30 12.62
CA THR A 47 -5.60 -9.85 11.97
C THR A 47 -5.56 -10.12 10.46
N GLU A 48 -6.48 -10.94 9.94
CA GLU A 48 -6.52 -11.33 8.52
C GLU A 48 -7.23 -10.29 7.63
N SER A 49 -7.97 -9.36 8.21
CA SER A 49 -8.60 -8.25 7.50
C SER A 49 -7.73 -7.00 7.62
N ILE A 50 -6.49 -7.07 7.14
CA ILE A 50 -5.73 -5.85 6.83
C ILE A 50 -6.54 -5.13 5.73
N SER A 51 -7.31 -4.13 6.15
CA SER A 51 -8.12 -3.33 5.26
C SER A 51 -7.19 -2.66 4.23
N ARG A 52 -7.50 -2.83 2.94
CA ARG A 52 -6.83 -2.08 1.87
C ARG A 52 -7.35 -0.64 1.77
N ASP A 53 -8.28 -0.27 2.63
CA ASP A 53 -8.81 1.08 2.72
C ASP A 53 -8.03 1.89 3.75
N HIS A 54 -8.26 3.20 3.76
CA HIS A 54 -7.65 4.08 4.74
C HIS A 54 -8.44 4.05 6.05
N ILE A 55 -7.74 4.34 7.14
CA ILE A 55 -8.31 4.55 8.46
C ILE A 55 -7.98 5.98 8.87
N VAL A 56 -8.98 6.70 9.36
CA VAL A 56 -8.83 8.01 10.00
C VAL A 56 -9.28 7.88 11.45
N CYS A 57 -8.39 8.17 12.38
CA CYS A 57 -8.68 8.13 13.82
C CYS A 57 -8.12 9.37 14.53
N GLU A 58 -8.66 9.66 15.70
CA GLU A 58 -8.10 10.64 16.63
C GLU A 58 -7.42 9.88 17.76
N ASP A 59 -6.08 9.88 17.78
CA ASP A 59 -5.32 9.12 18.78
C ASP A 59 -5.20 9.89 20.11
N TYR A 60 -5.19 11.22 20.02
CA TYR A 60 -5.17 12.16 21.15
C TYR A 60 -6.04 13.37 20.81
N PRO A 61 -6.58 14.11 21.80
CA PRO A 61 -7.36 15.31 21.57
C PRO A 61 -6.66 16.28 20.61
N GLY A 62 -7.25 16.49 19.43
CA GLY A 62 -6.72 17.35 18.37
C GLY A 62 -5.67 16.73 17.44
N LEU A 63 -5.29 15.45 17.61
CA LEU A 63 -4.37 14.72 16.73
C LEU A 63 -5.12 13.73 15.84
N VAL A 64 -5.28 14.10 14.57
CA VAL A 64 -5.85 13.23 13.54
C VAL A 64 -4.75 12.43 12.84
N THR A 65 -4.86 11.10 12.89
CA THR A 65 -3.96 10.15 12.24
C THR A 65 -4.67 9.50 11.06
N ILE A 66 -3.97 9.42 9.92
CA ILE A 66 -4.43 8.70 8.72
C ILE A 66 -3.43 7.59 8.42
N THR A 67 -3.91 6.35 8.29
CA THR A 67 -3.06 5.21 7.91
C THR A 67 -3.71 4.43 6.77
N GLY A 68 -2.90 3.82 5.90
CA GLY A 68 -3.40 2.97 4.82
C GLY A 68 -3.89 3.76 3.60
N GLY A 69 -4.87 3.18 2.92
CA GLY A 69 -5.42 3.74 1.69
C GLY A 69 -4.58 3.47 0.45
N LYS A 70 -5.15 3.84 -0.70
CA LYS A 70 -4.54 3.68 -2.01
C LYS A 70 -4.29 5.05 -2.61
N TRP A 71 -3.30 5.15 -3.48
CA TRP A 71 -3.08 6.37 -4.26
C TRP A 71 -4.35 6.83 -5.00
N THR A 72 -5.15 5.88 -5.52
CA THR A 72 -6.40 6.19 -6.21
C THR A 72 -7.49 6.79 -5.33
N THR A 73 -7.41 6.61 -3.99
CA THR A 73 -8.41 7.11 -3.04
C THR A 73 -7.94 8.35 -2.28
N TYR A 74 -6.78 8.91 -2.61
CA TYR A 74 -6.15 10.00 -1.86
C TYR A 74 -7.08 11.20 -1.62
N ARG A 75 -7.93 11.55 -2.58
CA ARG A 75 -8.87 12.68 -2.44
C ARG A 75 -9.94 12.41 -1.38
N SER A 76 -10.50 11.19 -1.37
CA SER A 76 -11.48 10.78 -0.35
C SER A 76 -10.82 10.71 1.02
N MET A 77 -9.59 10.19 1.08
CA MET A 77 -8.79 10.15 2.32
C MET A 77 -8.59 11.54 2.92
N ALA A 78 -8.23 12.52 2.08
CA ALA A 78 -8.01 13.89 2.51
C ALA A 78 -9.32 14.54 3.01
N GLU A 79 -10.44 14.29 2.32
CA GLU A 79 -11.75 14.77 2.74
C GLU A 79 -12.14 14.22 4.12
N ASP A 80 -11.98 12.91 4.34
CA ASP A 80 -12.29 12.28 5.61
C ASP A 80 -11.41 12.81 6.75
N ALA A 81 -10.13 13.06 6.48
CA ALA A 81 -9.21 13.61 7.45
C ALA A 81 -9.55 15.05 7.86
N VAL A 82 -9.91 15.90 6.90
CA VAL A 82 -10.35 17.27 7.18
C VAL A 82 -11.67 17.26 7.97
N ASN A 83 -12.60 16.39 7.58
CA ASN A 83 -13.87 16.22 8.32
C ASN A 83 -13.65 15.76 9.76
N ALA A 84 -12.68 14.86 10.00
CA ALA A 84 -12.29 14.45 11.35
C ALA A 84 -11.68 15.62 12.12
N ALA A 85 -10.75 16.37 11.53
CA ALA A 85 -10.11 17.52 12.17
C ALA A 85 -11.11 18.62 12.57
N ILE A 86 -12.14 18.85 11.76
CA ILE A 86 -13.22 19.82 12.07
C ILE A 86 -14.05 19.37 13.27
N LYS A 87 -14.23 18.05 13.50
CA LYS A 87 -15.01 17.53 14.64
C LYS A 87 -14.21 17.55 15.94
N SER A 88 -12.90 17.41 15.86
CA SER A 88 -11.99 17.34 17.01
C SER A 88 -11.58 18.72 17.55
N GLY A 89 -11.78 19.79 16.78
CA GLY A 89 -11.53 21.19 17.17
C GLY A 89 -12.78 21.89 17.68
#